data_AF-A0A7C7UTN2-F1
#
_entry.id   AF-A0A7C7UTN2-F1
#
_cell.length_a   1.000
_cell.length_b   1.000
_cell.length_c   1.000
_cell.angle_alpha   90.00
_cell.angle_beta   90.00
_cell.angle_gamma   90.00
#
_symmetry.space_group_name_H-M   'P 1'
#
loop_
_entity.id
_entity.type
_entity.pdbx_description
1 polymer ?
#
loop_
_entity_poly.entity_id
_entity_poly.type
_entity_poly.pdbx_seq_one_letter_code
_entity_poly.pdbx_strand_id
1 'polypeptide(L)'
;MNPEPATDLLNGLICLAPFCLGALGLVAFAALLVWIIYRQWQPKSTAALAAGSEAMRSKLEQMVASLRPWSSEGLTDLSTDWDARWTRFGRDLSASGSIPSLSAPKGPGWVALALKVRGARQPEGQMQARTTAQAFDYRLSRDGVNILVDGAPLGRVQPDGTLLDADGQPVGSAVRPGGLPAMFRVGSIARLHDERERTYPVVLGERVVAHLANPPAQMTNVISLKKRQFPPAVTLEGTPSDEEATWLLALAILQVAFHNLLETVWTNY
;
A
#
# COMPACT_ATOMS: atom_id res chain seq x y z
N MET A 1 -43.61 -7.70 -67.19
CA MET A 1 -43.57 -8.17 -65.79
C MET A 1 -42.64 -7.24 -65.05
N ASN A 2 -43.19 -6.30 -64.28
CA ASN A 2 -42.36 -5.43 -63.44
C ASN A 2 -41.78 -6.30 -62.32
N PRO A 3 -40.46 -6.26 -62.08
CA PRO A 3 -39.85 -7.01 -60.99
C PRO A 3 -40.50 -6.61 -59.67
N GLU A 4 -40.77 -7.61 -58.84
CA GLU A 4 -41.64 -7.51 -57.68
C GLU A 4 -41.07 -6.56 -56.61
N PRO A 5 -41.93 -5.76 -55.95
CA PRO A 5 -41.55 -4.86 -54.86
C PRO A 5 -40.93 -5.59 -53.64
N ALA A 6 -41.05 -6.92 -53.58
CA ALA A 6 -40.48 -7.74 -52.52
C ALA A 6 -38.94 -7.78 -52.55
N THR A 7 -38.32 -7.73 -53.75
CA THR A 7 -36.86 -7.79 -53.91
C THR A 7 -36.15 -6.52 -53.44
N ASP A 8 -36.76 -5.35 -53.61
CA ASP A 8 -36.19 -4.07 -53.17
C ASP A 8 -36.20 -3.92 -51.64
N LEU A 9 -37.23 -4.46 -50.98
CA LEU A 9 -37.36 -4.43 -49.52
C LEU A 9 -36.32 -5.35 -48.85
N LEU A 10 -36.08 -6.53 -49.43
CA LEU A 10 -35.05 -7.46 -48.95
C LEU A 10 -33.64 -6.88 -49.10
N ASN A 11 -33.33 -6.26 -50.24
CA ASN A 11 -32.03 -5.61 -50.47
C ASN A 11 -31.81 -4.42 -49.50
N GLY A 12 -32.85 -3.63 -49.23
CA GLY A 12 -32.80 -2.57 -48.23
C GLY A 12 -32.51 -3.09 -46.81
N LEU A 13 -33.12 -4.20 -46.41
CA LEU A 13 -32.89 -4.85 -45.12
C LEU A 13 -31.46 -5.42 -45.00
N ILE A 14 -30.93 -6.03 -46.07
CA ILE A 14 -29.56 -6.57 -46.08
C ILE A 14 -28.52 -5.44 -45.93
N CYS A 15 -28.74 -4.29 -46.57
CA CYS A 15 -27.87 -3.12 -46.42
C CYS A 15 -27.90 -2.51 -45.01
N LEU A 16 -29.00 -2.67 -44.26
CA LEU A 16 -29.13 -2.18 -42.87
C LEU A 16 -28.55 -3.15 -41.82
N ALA A 17 -28.45 -4.44 -42.13
CA ALA A 17 -27.93 -5.47 -41.23
C ALA A 17 -26.57 -5.13 -40.57
N PRO A 18 -25.52 -4.65 -41.29
CA PRO A 18 -24.26 -4.29 -40.66
C PRO A 18 -24.37 -3.11 -39.69
N PHE A 19 -25.28 -2.15 -39.94
CA PHE A 19 -25.54 -1.03 -39.02
C PHE A 19 -26.25 -1.51 -37.76
N CYS A 20 -27.25 -2.39 -37.88
CA CYS A 20 -27.93 -2.98 -36.74
C CYS A 20 -26.99 -3.84 -35.89
N LEU A 21 -26.14 -4.65 -36.52
CA LEU A 21 -25.13 -5.46 -35.82
C LEU A 21 -24.06 -4.58 -35.14
N GLY A 22 -23.62 -3.51 -35.80
CA GLY A 22 -22.70 -2.53 -35.22
C GLY A 22 -23.30 -1.83 -33.99
N ALA A 23 -24.56 -1.40 -34.07
CA ALA A 23 -25.27 -0.79 -32.95
C ALA A 23 -25.44 -1.78 -31.77
N LEU A 24 -25.83 -3.03 -32.04
CA LEU A 24 -25.91 -4.08 -31.01
C LEU A 24 -24.56 -4.34 -30.36
N GLY A 25 -23.49 -4.38 -31.15
CA GLY A 25 -22.12 -4.52 -30.64
C GLY A 25 -21.72 -3.39 -29.70
N LEU A 26 -22.04 -2.14 -30.06
CA LEU A 26 -21.78 -0.97 -29.21
C LEU A 26 -22.58 -1.00 -27.91
N VAL A 27 -23.87 -1.40 -27.97
CA VAL A 27 -24.71 -1.53 -26.76
C VAL A 27 -24.16 -2.63 -25.84
N ALA A 28 -23.82 -3.79 -26.39
CA ALA A 28 -23.24 -4.89 -25.62
C ALA A 28 -21.90 -4.49 -24.97
N PHE A 29 -21.05 -3.78 -25.71
CA PHE A 29 -19.79 -3.27 -25.20
C PHE A 29 -19.99 -2.22 -24.09
N ALA A 30 -20.92 -1.28 -24.27
CA ALA A 30 -21.27 -0.29 -23.25
C ALA A 30 -21.83 -0.96 -21.98
N ALA A 31 -22.71 -1.94 -22.12
CA ALA A 31 -23.24 -2.71 -21.00
C ALA A 31 -22.13 -3.47 -20.25
N LEU A 32 -21.18 -4.06 -20.98
CA LEU A 32 -20.02 -4.72 -20.39
C LEU A 32 -19.14 -3.74 -19.61
N LEU A 33 -18.87 -2.55 -20.17
CA LEU A 33 -18.11 -1.50 -19.46
C LEU A 33 -18.82 -1.04 -18.18
N VAL A 34 -20.13 -0.78 -18.24
CA VAL A 34 -20.92 -0.40 -17.07
C VAL A 34 -20.88 -1.51 -16.01
N TRP A 35 -21.03 -2.77 -16.42
CA TRP A 35 -20.94 -3.91 -15.51
C TRP A 35 -19.56 -4.04 -14.85
N ILE A 36 -18.46 -3.85 -15.62
CA ILE A 36 -17.09 -3.85 -15.08
C ILE A 36 -16.93 -2.73 -14.05
N ILE A 37 -17.39 -1.51 -14.36
CA ILE A 37 -17.30 -0.36 -13.46
C ILE A 37 -18.11 -0.61 -12.18
N TYR A 38 -19.36 -1.09 -12.32
CA TYR A 38 -20.23 -1.41 -11.19
C TYR A 38 -19.62 -2.47 -10.29
N ARG A 39 -19.09 -3.56 -10.88
CA ARG A 39 -18.40 -4.62 -10.12
C ARG A 39 -17.17 -4.11 -9.39
N GLN A 40 -16.43 -3.17 -9.98
CA GLN A 40 -15.30 -2.51 -9.32
C GLN A 40 -15.73 -1.61 -8.15
N TRP A 41 -17.00 -1.19 -8.06
CA TRP A 41 -17.50 -0.33 -6.98
C TRP A 41 -18.18 -1.11 -5.85
N GLN A 42 -18.63 -2.35 -6.10
CA GLN A 42 -19.25 -3.18 -5.06
C GLN A 42 -18.24 -3.57 -3.97
N PRO A 43 -18.58 -3.49 -2.67
CA PRO A 43 -17.73 -3.98 -1.59
C PRO A 43 -17.43 -5.48 -1.79
N LYS A 44 -16.21 -5.91 -1.43
CA LYS A 44 -15.87 -7.34 -1.51
C LYS A 44 -16.59 -8.07 -0.38
N SER A 45 -17.10 -9.26 -0.67
CA SER A 45 -17.64 -10.14 0.38
C SER A 45 -16.55 -10.47 1.40
N THR A 46 -16.96 -10.81 2.62
CA THR A 46 -16.06 -11.29 3.68
C THR A 46 -15.20 -12.46 3.22
N ALA A 47 -15.78 -13.39 2.45
CA ALA A 47 -15.08 -14.52 1.84
C ALA A 47 -13.99 -14.07 0.85
N ALA A 48 -14.25 -13.07 0.02
CA ALA A 48 -13.26 -12.55 -0.92
C ALA A 48 -12.11 -11.81 -0.22
N LEU A 49 -12.38 -11.15 0.91
CA LEU A 49 -11.35 -10.55 1.76
C LEU A 49 -10.50 -11.63 2.43
N ALA A 50 -11.12 -12.68 3.00
CA ALA A 50 -10.42 -13.80 3.60
C ALA A 50 -9.52 -14.54 2.59
N ALA A 51 -10.03 -14.82 1.39
CA ALA A 51 -9.23 -15.42 0.32
C ALA A 51 -8.05 -14.52 -0.10
N GLY A 52 -8.24 -13.20 -0.11
CA GLY A 52 -7.17 -12.24 -0.34
C GLY A 52 -6.10 -12.27 0.76
N SER A 53 -6.52 -12.35 2.02
CA SER A 53 -5.64 -12.47 3.18
C SER A 53 -4.82 -13.76 3.13
N GLU A 54 -5.44 -14.88 2.78
CA GLU A 54 -4.76 -16.18 2.71
C GLU A 54 -3.73 -16.22 1.56
N ALA A 55 -4.08 -15.63 0.41
CA ALA A 55 -3.13 -15.50 -0.69
C ALA A 55 -1.90 -14.63 -0.32
N MET A 56 -2.09 -13.57 0.48
CA MET A 56 -0.98 -12.77 1.00
C MET A 56 -0.13 -13.58 1.98
N ARG A 57 -0.76 -14.33 2.89
CA ARG A 57 -0.07 -15.17 3.88
C ARG A 57 0.80 -16.23 3.21
N SER A 58 0.24 -16.98 2.27
CA SER A 58 0.98 -18.01 1.52
C SER A 58 2.18 -17.42 0.76
N LYS A 59 2.01 -16.21 0.20
CA LYS A 59 3.12 -15.51 -0.46
C LYS A 59 4.22 -15.12 0.54
N LEU A 60 3.84 -14.66 1.73
CA LEU A 60 4.80 -14.30 2.77
C LEU A 60 5.57 -15.49 3.29
N GLU A 61 4.94 -16.64 3.47
CA GLU A 61 5.61 -17.87 3.91
C GLU A 61 6.77 -18.24 2.97
N GLN A 62 6.58 -18.09 1.67
CA GLN A 62 7.64 -18.32 0.69
C GLN A 62 8.77 -17.29 0.81
N MET A 63 8.46 -16.04 1.15
CA MET A 63 9.43 -14.96 1.29
C MET A 63 10.21 -15.04 2.61
N VAL A 64 9.59 -15.49 3.70
CA VAL A 64 10.22 -15.61 5.03
C VAL A 64 11.44 -16.53 4.98
N ALA A 65 11.40 -17.59 4.17
CA ALA A 65 12.54 -18.50 3.99
C ALA A 65 13.79 -17.80 3.43
N SER A 66 13.62 -16.63 2.78
CA SER A 66 14.72 -15.83 2.23
C SER A 66 15.16 -14.66 3.11
N LEU A 67 14.51 -14.48 4.27
CA LEU A 67 14.85 -13.41 5.21
C LEU A 67 16.04 -13.79 6.08
N ARG A 68 16.67 -12.76 6.66
CA ARG A 68 17.66 -12.93 7.70
C ARG A 68 16.99 -13.39 9.01
N PRO A 69 17.67 -14.21 9.85
CA PRO A 69 17.25 -14.44 11.23
C PRO A 69 17.14 -13.11 11.99
N TRP A 70 16.01 -12.85 12.62
CA TRP A 70 15.71 -11.60 13.29
C TRP A 70 16.61 -11.43 14.53
N SER A 71 17.12 -10.22 14.73
CA SER A 71 17.87 -9.82 15.91
C SER A 71 17.45 -8.41 16.33
N SER A 72 17.83 -7.99 17.53
CA SER A 72 17.56 -6.63 18.04
C SER A 72 18.16 -5.54 17.15
N GLU A 73 19.32 -5.80 16.53
CA GLU A 73 19.95 -4.89 15.55
C GLU A 73 19.08 -4.65 14.32
N GLY A 74 18.20 -5.60 13.98
CA GLY A 74 17.29 -5.51 12.85
C GLY A 74 16.41 -4.26 12.91
N LEU A 75 16.03 -3.81 14.10
CA LEU A 75 15.21 -2.60 14.27
C LEU A 75 15.92 -1.34 13.74
N THR A 76 17.20 -1.16 14.07
CA THR A 76 18.01 -0.01 13.65
C THR A 76 18.65 -0.18 12.27
N ASP A 77 18.75 -1.42 11.78
CA ASP A 77 19.31 -1.75 10.47
C ASP A 77 18.23 -1.86 9.37
N LEU A 78 16.96 -1.64 9.70
CA LEU A 78 15.86 -1.55 8.72
C LEU A 78 16.04 -0.32 7.82
N SER A 79 16.03 -0.54 6.51
CA SER A 79 16.06 0.54 5.53
C SER A 79 14.72 1.27 5.44
N THR A 80 14.76 2.57 5.12
CA THR A 80 13.59 3.31 4.64
C THR A 80 13.18 2.96 3.21
N ASP A 81 13.97 2.14 2.50
CA ASP A 81 13.59 1.57 1.21
C ASP A 81 12.92 0.21 1.36
N TRP A 82 12.28 -0.25 0.29
CA TRP A 82 11.83 -1.63 0.17
C TRP A 82 11.89 -2.10 -1.28
N ASP A 83 12.26 -3.36 -1.48
CA ASP A 83 12.20 -3.99 -2.79
C ASP A 83 10.80 -4.59 -2.98
N ALA A 84 9.96 -3.94 -3.77
CA ALA A 84 8.56 -4.30 -3.94
C ALA A 84 8.17 -4.48 -5.41
N ARG A 85 7.42 -5.54 -5.68
CA ARG A 85 6.72 -5.75 -6.95
C ARG A 85 5.29 -5.25 -6.83
N TRP A 86 4.94 -4.31 -7.71
CA TRP A 86 3.64 -3.67 -7.73
C TRP A 86 2.78 -4.20 -8.86
N THR A 87 1.48 -4.33 -8.58
CA THR A 87 0.46 -4.61 -9.57
C THR A 87 -0.72 -3.69 -9.32
N ARG A 88 -1.25 -3.10 -10.39
CA ARG A 88 -2.42 -2.23 -10.33
C ARG A 88 -3.44 -2.71 -11.34
N PHE A 89 -4.66 -2.98 -10.88
CA PHE A 89 -5.77 -3.35 -11.73
C PHE A 89 -6.99 -2.51 -11.38
N GLY A 90 -7.28 -1.51 -12.22
CA GLY A 90 -8.29 -0.51 -11.93
C GLY A 90 -7.98 0.26 -10.64
N ARG A 91 -8.84 0.10 -9.63
CA ARG A 91 -8.71 0.73 -8.30
C ARG A 91 -8.06 -0.16 -7.24
N ASP A 92 -7.75 -1.41 -7.59
CA ASP A 92 -7.06 -2.33 -6.70
C ASP A 92 -5.56 -2.17 -6.93
N LEU A 93 -4.84 -1.91 -5.83
CA LEU A 93 -3.39 -1.92 -5.77
C LEU A 93 -2.97 -3.14 -4.95
N SER A 94 -1.97 -3.86 -5.43
CA SER A 94 -1.34 -4.93 -4.67
C SER A 94 0.16 -4.83 -4.80
N ALA A 95 0.86 -5.01 -3.69
CA ALA A 95 2.31 -4.99 -3.63
C ALA A 95 2.79 -6.16 -2.77
N SER A 96 4.01 -6.59 -3.02
CA SER A 96 4.70 -7.54 -2.15
C SER A 96 6.20 -7.37 -2.32
N GLY A 97 6.93 -7.53 -1.24
CA GLY A 97 8.32 -7.14 -1.22
C GLY A 97 9.00 -7.41 0.11
N SER A 98 10.23 -6.95 0.23
CA SER A 98 10.99 -7.03 1.47
C SER A 98 11.64 -5.70 1.80
N ILE A 99 11.74 -5.40 3.09
CA ILE A 99 12.53 -4.28 3.61
C ILE A 99 13.96 -4.79 3.81
N PRO A 100 14.95 -4.26 3.08
CA PRO A 100 16.33 -4.70 3.16
C PRO A 100 17.01 -4.19 4.44
N SER A 101 18.15 -4.81 4.70
CA SER A 101 19.16 -4.35 5.65
C SER A 101 19.91 -3.13 5.09
N LEU A 102 20.18 -2.14 5.92
CA LEU A 102 21.06 -1.01 5.58
C LEU A 102 22.51 -1.45 5.42
N SER A 103 22.99 -2.29 6.34
CA SER A 103 24.36 -2.82 6.33
C SER A 103 24.61 -3.80 5.19
N ALA A 104 23.57 -4.49 4.70
CA ALA A 104 23.63 -5.46 3.62
C ALA A 104 22.48 -5.32 2.61
N PRO A 105 22.42 -4.23 1.81
CA PRO A 105 21.27 -3.89 0.97
C PRO A 105 21.04 -4.85 -0.22
N LYS A 106 22.03 -5.68 -0.56
CA LYS A 106 21.92 -6.72 -1.59
C LYS A 106 21.70 -8.12 -1.00
N GLY A 107 21.68 -8.24 0.32
CA GLY A 107 21.51 -9.51 1.02
C GLY A 107 20.05 -9.81 1.37
N PRO A 108 19.81 -10.87 2.16
CA PRO A 108 18.52 -11.15 2.78
C PRO A 108 17.97 -9.93 3.52
N GLY A 109 16.70 -9.61 3.28
CA GLY A 109 15.99 -8.55 3.99
C GLY A 109 15.61 -8.95 5.42
N TRP A 110 15.10 -7.98 6.16
CA TRP A 110 14.65 -8.15 7.54
C TRP A 110 13.16 -8.49 7.65
N VAL A 111 12.36 -7.87 6.79
CA VAL A 111 10.90 -7.98 6.80
C VAL A 111 10.43 -8.36 5.41
N ALA A 112 9.58 -9.37 5.29
CA ALA A 112 8.77 -9.62 4.10
C ALA A 112 7.38 -9.03 4.31
N LEU A 113 6.74 -8.56 3.24
CA LEU A 113 5.42 -7.95 3.32
C LEU A 113 4.59 -8.15 2.05
N ALA A 114 3.28 -8.04 2.23
CA ALA A 114 2.29 -8.10 1.18
C ALA A 114 1.17 -7.13 1.53
N LEU A 115 0.81 -6.28 0.57
CA LEU A 115 -0.13 -5.18 0.72
C LEU A 115 -1.21 -5.33 -0.34
N LYS A 116 -2.46 -5.12 0.06
CA LYS A 116 -3.59 -4.97 -0.84
C LYS A 116 -4.46 -3.79 -0.39
N VAL A 117 -4.55 -2.77 -1.22
CA VAL A 117 -5.41 -1.60 -0.99
C VAL A 117 -6.41 -1.47 -2.11
N ARG A 118 -7.61 -1.04 -1.75
CA ARG A 118 -8.69 -0.78 -2.69
C ARG A 118 -9.24 0.62 -2.51
N GLY A 119 -9.54 1.26 -3.64
CA GLY A 119 -10.36 2.46 -3.69
C GLY A 119 -9.56 3.75 -3.60
N ALA A 120 -9.99 4.75 -4.37
CA ALA A 120 -9.37 6.07 -4.40
C ALA A 120 -10.02 7.07 -3.42
N ARG A 121 -11.19 6.75 -2.85
CA ARG A 121 -11.97 7.64 -1.96
C ARG A 121 -12.18 7.06 -0.55
N GLN A 122 -12.23 5.74 -0.42
CA GLN A 122 -12.31 5.07 0.88
C GLN A 122 -11.29 3.93 0.85
N PRO A 123 -10.02 4.26 1.14
CA PRO A 123 -8.95 3.29 1.11
C PRO A 123 -9.13 2.32 2.27
N GLU A 124 -9.74 1.19 1.96
CA GLU A 124 -9.69 0.01 2.79
C GLU A 124 -8.53 -0.84 2.30
N GLY A 125 -7.66 -1.20 3.23
CA GLY A 125 -6.46 -1.94 2.92
C GLY A 125 -6.20 -3.01 3.97
N GLN A 126 -5.50 -4.03 3.53
CA GLN A 126 -4.86 -4.98 4.41
C GLN A 126 -3.40 -5.07 4.01
N MET A 127 -2.53 -5.13 5.01
CA MET A 127 -1.15 -5.54 4.81
C MET A 127 -0.82 -6.62 5.82
N GLN A 128 0.05 -7.51 5.39
CA GLN A 128 0.68 -8.48 6.25
C GLN A 128 2.18 -8.28 6.12
N ALA A 129 2.90 -8.38 7.23
CA ALA A 129 4.34 -8.35 7.24
C ALA A 129 4.86 -9.44 8.18
N ARG A 130 6.05 -9.97 7.92
CA ARG A 130 6.68 -10.98 8.78
C ARG A 130 8.17 -10.73 8.85
N THR A 131 8.71 -10.84 10.05
CA THR A 131 10.11 -11.17 10.27
C THR A 131 10.22 -12.69 10.40
N THR A 132 11.42 -13.21 10.67
CA THR A 132 11.59 -14.62 11.05
C THR A 132 11.14 -14.91 12.49
N ALA A 133 10.83 -13.89 13.29
CA ALA A 133 10.43 -14.03 14.69
C ALA A 133 8.96 -13.67 14.95
N GLN A 134 8.36 -12.77 14.17
CA GLN A 134 7.03 -12.19 14.44
C GLN A 134 6.25 -12.00 13.14
N ALA A 135 4.92 -12.13 13.22
CA ALA A 135 3.97 -11.81 12.18
C ALA A 135 3.16 -10.56 12.54
N PHE A 136 2.90 -9.71 11.55
CA PHE A 136 2.12 -8.49 11.70
C PHE A 136 0.97 -8.49 10.70
N ASP A 137 -0.23 -8.19 11.18
CA ASP A 137 -1.40 -7.94 10.35
C ASP A 137 -1.89 -6.50 10.57
N TYR A 138 -2.00 -5.75 9.48
CA TYR A 138 -2.44 -4.36 9.47
C TYR A 138 -3.77 -4.27 8.75
N ARG A 139 -4.76 -3.66 9.40
CA ARG A 139 -6.05 -3.36 8.80
C ARG A 139 -6.28 -1.86 8.74
N LEU A 140 -6.31 -1.34 7.52
CA LEU A 140 -6.41 0.07 7.23
C LEU A 140 -7.86 0.48 7.01
N SER A 141 -8.22 1.60 7.63
CA SER A 141 -9.52 2.24 7.53
C SER A 141 -9.36 3.75 7.60
N ARG A 142 -10.48 4.49 7.53
CA ARG A 142 -10.49 5.94 7.78
C ARG A 142 -10.19 6.30 9.22
N ASP A 143 -10.53 5.42 10.16
CA ASP A 143 -10.37 5.66 11.60
C ASP A 143 -8.96 5.31 12.09
N GLY A 144 -8.06 4.95 11.17
CA GLY A 144 -6.69 4.57 11.46
C GLY A 144 -6.34 3.15 11.02
N VAL A 145 -5.26 2.64 11.60
CA VAL A 145 -4.68 1.32 11.29
C VAL A 145 -4.70 0.45 12.53
N ASN A 146 -5.47 -0.64 12.50
CA ASN A 146 -5.41 -1.67 13.53
C ASN A 146 -4.23 -2.59 13.26
N ILE A 147 -3.49 -2.94 14.31
CA ILE A 147 -2.28 -3.75 14.24
C ILE A 147 -2.46 -4.98 15.14
N LEU A 148 -2.24 -6.15 14.55
CA LEU A 148 -2.11 -7.41 15.29
C LEU A 148 -0.69 -7.91 15.15
N VAL A 149 -0.17 -8.52 16.22
CA VAL A 149 1.13 -9.20 16.27
C VAL A 149 0.89 -10.64 16.67
N ASP A 150 1.35 -11.56 15.84
CA ASP A 150 1.18 -13.01 16.04
C ASP A 150 -0.28 -13.43 16.32
N GLY A 151 -1.23 -12.70 15.72
CA GLY A 151 -2.67 -12.93 15.87
C GLY A 151 -3.31 -12.26 17.10
N ALA A 152 -2.52 -11.67 18.00
CA ALA A 152 -3.02 -10.90 19.13
C ALA A 152 -3.11 -9.40 18.78
N PRO A 153 -4.12 -8.65 19.25
CA PRO A 153 -4.16 -7.20 19.07
C PRO A 153 -2.99 -6.53 19.79
N LEU A 154 -2.19 -5.75 19.05
CA LEU A 154 -1.23 -4.81 19.66
C LEU A 154 -1.92 -3.49 19.99
N GLY A 155 -2.71 -2.98 19.04
CA GLY A 155 -3.41 -1.72 19.20
C GLY A 155 -3.81 -1.06 17.89
N ARG A 156 -3.97 0.27 17.92
CA ARG A 156 -4.38 1.08 16.78
C ARG A 156 -3.57 2.37 16.67
N VAL A 157 -3.17 2.71 15.46
CA VAL A 157 -2.63 4.03 15.10
C VAL A 157 -3.76 4.89 14.55
N GLN A 158 -4.10 5.99 15.22
CA GLN A 158 -5.09 6.95 14.76
C GLN A 158 -4.54 7.85 13.63
N PRO A 159 -5.42 8.50 12.84
CA PRO A 159 -5.00 9.42 11.77
C PRO A 159 -4.15 10.60 12.26
N ASP A 160 -4.39 11.08 13.48
CA ASP A 160 -3.64 12.16 14.12
C ASP A 160 -2.27 11.71 14.68
N GLY A 161 -1.95 10.42 14.61
CA GLY A 161 -0.73 9.82 15.15
C GLY A 161 -0.85 9.31 16.58
N THR A 162 -2.02 9.42 17.24
CA THR A 162 -2.24 8.83 18.56
C THR A 162 -2.15 7.30 18.49
N LEU A 163 -1.43 6.70 19.43
CA LEU A 163 -1.30 5.25 19.57
C LEU A 163 -2.23 4.78 20.68
N LEU A 164 -3.13 3.87 20.35
CA LEU A 164 -4.01 3.18 21.30
C LEU A 164 -3.53 1.74 21.49
N ASP A 165 -3.64 1.20 22.69
CA ASP A 165 -3.47 -0.23 22.95
C ASP A 165 -4.67 -1.07 22.44
N ALA A 166 -4.66 -2.36 22.78
CA ALA A 166 -5.71 -3.32 22.44
C ALA A 166 -7.07 -2.98 23.06
N ASP A 167 -7.10 -2.32 24.23
CA ASP A 167 -8.31 -1.92 24.95
C ASP A 167 -8.81 -0.53 24.52
N GLY A 168 -8.07 0.15 23.65
CA GLY A 168 -8.39 1.48 23.14
C GLY A 168 -7.92 2.63 24.03
N GLN A 169 -7.06 2.37 25.02
CA GLN A 169 -6.45 3.42 25.84
C GLN A 169 -5.21 4.01 25.15
N PRO A 170 -4.97 5.32 25.27
CA PRO A 170 -3.79 5.95 24.68
C PRO A 170 -2.52 5.49 25.39
N VAL A 171 -1.56 5.00 24.61
CA VAL A 171 -0.24 4.55 25.10
C VAL A 171 0.91 5.41 24.58
N GLY A 172 0.65 6.30 23.62
CA GLY A 172 1.69 7.14 23.05
C GLY A 172 1.26 7.89 21.81
N SER A 173 2.26 8.39 21.07
CA SER A 173 2.05 9.10 19.81
C SER A 173 3.21 8.91 18.84
N ALA A 174 2.88 8.91 17.55
CA ALA A 174 3.78 8.88 16.43
C ALA A 174 3.26 9.89 15.38
N VAL A 175 3.36 11.17 15.72
CA VAL A 175 2.81 12.27 14.92
C VAL A 175 3.68 12.49 13.69
N ARG A 176 3.13 12.22 12.52
CA ARG A 176 3.84 12.42 11.25
C ARG A 176 3.83 13.90 10.86
N PRO A 177 4.95 14.42 10.34
CA PRO A 177 4.97 15.75 9.77
C PRO A 177 4.14 15.75 8.49
N GLY A 178 3.26 16.74 8.37
CA GLY A 178 2.44 16.91 7.17
C GLY A 178 3.23 17.42 5.97
N GLY A 179 2.58 17.44 4.81
CA GLY A 179 3.11 18.00 3.58
C GLY A 179 3.19 16.97 2.45
N LEU A 180 3.00 17.43 1.21
CA LEU A 180 3.19 16.62 0.02
C LEU A 180 4.50 17.05 -0.68
N PRO A 181 5.28 16.11 -1.23
CA PRO A 181 6.44 16.48 -2.03
C PRO A 181 5.96 17.30 -3.25
N ALA A 182 6.60 18.45 -3.48
CA ALA A 182 6.26 19.35 -4.57
C ALA A 182 6.94 18.91 -5.86
N MET A 183 6.18 18.83 -6.96
CA MET A 183 6.72 18.55 -8.28
C MET A 183 6.99 19.85 -9.03
N PHE A 184 8.25 20.08 -9.37
CA PHE A 184 8.64 21.17 -10.26
C PHE A 184 8.98 20.60 -11.64
N ARG A 185 8.21 20.99 -12.65
CA ARG A 185 8.46 20.61 -14.04
C ARG A 185 9.00 21.82 -14.81
N VAL A 186 10.20 21.68 -15.38
CA VAL A 186 10.80 22.67 -16.28
C VAL A 186 11.11 21.98 -17.60
N GLY A 187 10.33 22.27 -18.63
CA GLY A 187 10.39 21.54 -19.91
C GLY A 187 10.09 20.05 -19.74
N SER A 188 10.95 19.18 -20.26
CA SER A 188 10.87 17.72 -20.12
C SER A 188 11.43 17.18 -18.80
N ILE A 189 12.03 18.03 -17.97
CA ILE A 189 12.66 17.63 -16.71
C ILE A 189 11.64 17.82 -15.57
N ALA A 190 11.33 16.73 -14.88
CA ALA A 190 10.62 16.76 -13.60
C ALA A 190 11.63 16.64 -12.45
N ARG A 191 11.66 17.61 -11.54
CA ARG A 191 12.35 17.50 -10.25
C ARG A 191 11.32 17.40 -9.14
N LEU A 192 11.56 16.44 -8.25
CA LEU A 192 10.80 16.29 -7.02
C LEU A 192 11.54 17.05 -5.93
N HIS A 193 10.85 18.02 -5.32
CA HIS A 193 11.35 18.76 -4.18
C HIS A 193 10.60 18.28 -2.94
N ASP A 194 11.34 17.81 -1.95
CA ASP A 194 10.80 17.20 -0.74
C ASP A 194 11.39 17.92 0.48
N GLU A 195 10.64 18.91 0.98
CA GLU A 195 10.99 19.73 2.15
C GLU A 195 10.44 19.17 3.47
N ARG A 196 9.81 17.98 3.43
CA ARG A 196 9.21 17.39 4.63
C ARG A 196 10.29 17.12 5.67
N GLU A 197 9.94 17.32 6.94
CA GLU A 197 10.74 16.80 8.04
C GLU A 197 10.94 15.29 7.82
N ARG A 198 12.21 14.89 7.80
CA ARG A 198 12.58 13.53 7.41
C ARG A 198 12.49 12.54 8.55
N THR A 199 12.25 13.02 9.76
CA THR A 199 12.19 12.22 10.97
C THR A 199 11.16 12.79 11.92
N TYR A 200 10.50 11.94 12.70
CA TYR A 200 9.56 12.36 13.73
C TYR A 200 9.65 11.48 14.96
N PRO A 201 9.39 12.02 16.17
CA PRO A 201 9.51 11.28 17.40
C PRO A 201 8.38 10.26 17.57
N VAL A 202 8.71 9.14 18.18
CA VAL A 202 7.76 8.19 18.74
C VAL A 202 7.84 8.31 20.25
N VAL A 203 6.70 8.67 20.85
CA VAL A 203 6.52 8.77 22.29
C VAL A 203 5.72 7.56 22.74
N LEU A 204 6.23 6.82 23.72
CA LEU A 204 5.50 5.75 24.40
C LEU A 204 5.53 6.03 25.91
N GLY A 205 4.38 5.99 26.56
CA GLY A 205 4.21 6.54 27.90
C GLY A 205 4.56 8.04 27.91
N GLU A 206 5.54 8.41 28.73
CA GLU A 206 5.96 9.81 28.93
C GLU A 206 7.32 10.14 28.29
N ARG A 207 7.91 9.24 27.50
CA ARG A 207 9.25 9.44 26.93
C ARG A 207 9.31 9.23 25.43
N VAL A 208 10.22 9.94 24.78
CA VAL A 208 10.63 9.64 23.41
C VAL A 208 11.45 8.35 23.44
N VAL A 209 11.00 7.34 22.70
CA VAL A 209 11.69 6.04 22.62
C VAL A 209 12.58 5.94 21.38
N ALA A 210 12.18 6.61 20.29
CA ALA A 210 12.89 6.60 19.02
C ALA A 210 12.41 7.74 18.12
N HIS A 211 13.10 7.88 16.98
CA HIS A 211 12.69 8.68 15.84
C HIS A 211 12.47 7.76 14.63
N LEU A 212 11.34 7.92 13.94
CA LEU A 212 11.05 7.22 12.69
C LEU A 212 11.41 8.12 11.51
N ALA A 213 12.02 7.53 10.48
CA ALA A 213 12.37 8.26 9.26
C ALA A 213 11.29 8.14 8.18
N ASN A 214 10.98 9.26 7.53
CA ASN A 214 10.13 9.30 6.36
C ASN A 214 10.89 8.76 5.15
N PRO A 215 10.35 7.77 4.41
CA PRO A 215 10.99 7.30 3.19
C PRO A 215 10.99 8.43 2.17
N PRO A 216 12.10 8.57 1.40
CA PRO A 216 12.18 9.60 0.38
C PRO A 216 11.07 9.35 -0.65
N ALA A 217 10.40 10.42 -1.09
CA ALA A 217 9.35 10.27 -2.09
C ALA A 217 9.84 9.48 -3.32
N GLN A 218 9.13 8.40 -3.64
CA GLN A 218 9.44 7.51 -4.75
C GLN A 218 8.54 7.82 -5.94
N MET A 219 9.14 8.11 -7.09
CA MET A 219 8.41 8.16 -8.36
C MET A 219 8.72 6.88 -9.12
N THR A 220 7.70 6.06 -9.38
CA THR A 220 7.84 4.77 -10.09
C THR A 220 8.42 4.87 -11.50
N ASN A 221 8.51 6.08 -12.06
CA ASN A 221 8.92 6.33 -13.46
C ASN A 221 10.16 7.22 -13.61
N VAL A 222 10.88 7.54 -12.53
CA VAL A 222 12.08 8.41 -12.61
C VAL A 222 13.34 7.59 -12.35
N ILE A 223 14.17 7.44 -13.39
CA ILE A 223 15.50 6.84 -13.29
C ILE A 223 16.33 7.72 -12.34
N SER A 224 16.69 7.19 -11.16
CA SER A 224 17.53 7.92 -10.23
C SER A 224 18.98 7.88 -10.71
N LEU A 225 19.52 9.03 -11.13
CA LEU A 225 20.90 9.16 -11.62
C LEU A 225 21.97 9.09 -10.50
N LYS A 226 21.57 9.04 -9.22
CA LYS A 226 22.49 8.92 -8.07
C LYS A 226 22.10 7.72 -7.21
N LYS A 227 23.10 7.02 -6.67
CA LYS A 227 22.90 6.03 -5.60
C LYS A 227 22.22 6.74 -4.43
N ARG A 228 20.94 6.45 -4.19
CA ARG A 228 20.22 6.93 -3.02
C ARG A 228 20.76 6.20 -1.80
N GLN A 229 21.23 6.95 -0.81
CA GLN A 229 21.43 6.41 0.54
C GLN A 229 20.10 6.56 1.25
N PHE A 230 19.60 5.46 1.77
CA PHE A 230 18.38 5.42 2.55
C PHE A 230 18.77 5.50 4.03
N PRO A 231 18.22 6.45 4.80
CA PRO A 231 18.44 6.49 6.24
C PRO A 231 17.82 5.25 6.91
N PRO A 232 18.23 4.94 8.15
CA PRO A 232 17.54 3.94 8.95
C PRO A 232 16.08 4.33 9.16
N ALA A 233 15.20 3.35 9.13
CA ALA A 233 13.78 3.55 9.41
C ALA A 233 13.54 3.95 10.87
N VAL A 234 14.42 3.52 11.79
CA VAL A 234 14.33 3.79 13.23
C VAL A 234 15.70 4.22 13.77
N THR A 235 15.71 5.33 14.52
CA THR A 235 16.84 5.75 15.34
C THR A 235 16.41 5.74 16.80
N LEU A 236 17.02 4.89 17.63
CA LEU A 236 16.64 4.72 19.03
C LEU A 236 17.24 5.83 19.92
N GLU A 237 16.47 6.30 20.90
CA GLU A 237 16.95 7.22 21.96
C GLU A 237 17.52 6.47 23.18
N GLY A 238 17.31 5.16 23.25
CA GLY A 238 17.78 4.31 24.34
C GLY A 238 17.49 2.84 24.06
N THR A 239 17.59 1.98 25.07
CA THR A 239 17.17 0.59 24.94
C THR A 239 15.66 0.51 25.14
N PRO A 240 14.88 0.11 24.12
CA PRO A 240 13.45 -0.09 24.28
C PRO A 240 13.17 -1.36 25.09
N SER A 241 12.05 -1.39 25.80
CA SER A 241 11.45 -2.63 26.30
C SER A 241 10.97 -3.51 25.13
N ASP A 242 10.62 -4.76 25.41
CA ASP A 242 10.13 -5.68 24.37
C ASP A 242 8.84 -5.18 23.70
N GLU A 243 7.94 -4.57 24.50
CA GLU A 243 6.71 -3.95 24.01
C GLU A 243 6.99 -2.71 23.16
N GLU A 244 7.89 -1.82 23.63
CA GLU A 244 8.29 -0.64 22.88
C GLU A 244 8.97 -1.06 21.56
N ALA A 245 9.82 -2.09 21.56
CA ALA A 245 10.47 -2.62 20.36
C ALA A 245 9.45 -3.18 19.36
N THR A 246 8.40 -3.85 19.85
CA THR A 246 7.30 -4.37 19.02
C THR A 246 6.51 -3.24 18.38
N TRP A 247 6.16 -2.19 19.14
CA TRP A 247 5.55 -0.97 18.59
C TRP A 247 6.42 -0.28 17.56
N LEU A 248 7.71 -0.10 17.85
CA LEU A 248 8.66 0.54 16.95
C LEU A 248 8.81 -0.23 15.64
N LEU A 249 8.90 -1.56 15.70
CA LEU A 249 8.94 -2.40 14.51
C LEU A 249 7.65 -2.29 13.69
N ALA A 250 6.50 -2.37 14.36
CA ALA A 250 5.21 -2.28 13.70
C ALA A 250 5.04 -0.94 12.97
N LEU A 251 5.43 0.17 13.62
CA LEU A 251 5.38 1.52 13.07
C LEU A 251 6.41 1.72 11.95
N ALA A 252 7.62 1.19 12.08
CA ALA A 252 8.65 1.27 11.05
C ALA A 252 8.21 0.54 9.77
N ILE A 253 7.66 -0.67 9.88
CA ILE A 253 7.12 -1.42 8.74
C ILE A 253 5.98 -0.62 8.09
N LEU A 254 5.04 -0.11 8.89
CA LEU A 254 3.95 0.72 8.39
C LEU A 254 4.49 1.96 7.67
N GLN A 255 5.47 2.65 8.25
CA GLN A 255 6.07 3.84 7.68
C GLN A 255 6.72 3.53 6.32
N VAL A 256 7.57 2.51 6.23
CA VAL A 256 8.26 2.16 4.99
C VAL A 256 7.29 1.69 3.91
N ALA A 257 6.36 0.80 4.26
CA ALA A 257 5.45 0.19 3.30
C ALA A 257 4.34 1.12 2.81
N PHE A 258 3.89 2.02 3.68
CA PHE A 258 2.67 2.77 3.48
C PHE A 258 2.84 4.27 3.36
N HIS A 259 3.98 4.90 3.68
CA HIS A 259 4.08 6.38 3.68
C HIS A 259 3.56 7.03 2.39
N ASN A 260 4.06 6.58 1.23
CA ASN A 260 3.63 7.11 -0.07
C ASN A 260 2.14 6.83 -0.35
N LEU A 261 1.58 5.78 0.24
CA LEU A 261 0.21 5.37 0.02
C LEU A 261 -0.77 6.05 0.98
N LEU A 262 -0.43 6.16 2.27
CA LEU A 262 -1.20 6.82 3.33
C LEU A 262 -1.33 8.31 3.09
N GLU A 263 -0.28 8.98 2.61
CA GLU A 263 -0.40 10.38 2.20
C GLU A 263 -1.44 10.52 1.07
N THR A 264 -1.32 9.72 0.01
CA THR A 264 -2.29 9.76 -1.10
C THR A 264 -3.73 9.43 -0.64
N VAL A 265 -3.86 8.66 0.42
CA VAL A 265 -5.13 8.16 0.99
C VAL A 265 -5.77 9.15 1.95
N TRP A 266 -4.98 9.83 2.79
CA TRP A 266 -5.47 10.69 3.87
C TRP A 266 -5.35 12.19 3.57
N THR A 267 -4.47 12.62 2.67
CA THR A 267 -4.30 14.07 2.34
C THR A 267 -5.12 14.53 1.14
N ASN A 268 -5.89 13.64 0.49
CA ASN A 268 -6.77 14.01 -0.64
C ASN A 268 -8.19 14.43 -0.20
N TYR A 269 -8.34 14.94 1.02
CA TYR A 269 -9.57 15.49 1.57
C TYR A 269 -9.34 16.87 2.18
#